data_AF-A0A0G0AZD9-F1
#
_entry.id   AF-A0A0G0AZD9-F1
#
_cell.length_a   1.000
_cell.length_b   1.000
_cell.length_c   1.000
_cell.angle_alpha   90.00
_cell.angle_beta   90.00
_cell.angle_gamma   90.00
#
_symmetry.space_group_name_H-M   'P 1'
#
loop_
_entity.id
_entity.type
_entity.pdbx_description
1 polymer ?
#
loop_
_entity_poly.entity_id
_entity_poly.type
_entity_poly.pdbx_seq_one_letter_code
_entity_poly.pdbx_strand_id
1 'polypeptide(L)'
;MSNLEIAELLRNISACYQLKDPIKYKFQIIAYDRAATAVEHSTSELKDLWDDGKLDDVPGIGPSIASHLDEVFKKGKSKHFEELMKGIPKEAFKLMELPKIGIKTAIKFIDEKNKSEINDLLKMVDISRKNKRHLLPYAQMIASEVTEWILKCSEVERVDSLGSLRRMAATVGDIDISVASKNSSKVIDQFVKFPKVQEIIEKGDHTASILIPGNIQVDLMVIKPSSYGSLLQHFTGSKFHNIALREYAQTLGFSLSEYGVKKVSSKDNKILEFETEEKLYNLLKLDYIEPELRENMGELEASESHSLPKLMELKDIKGDLQIHSNFDIETSHDLGLSSMEDIAIKAIKLNYEYIAFTEHSPSKSNHTEKEVVEILKRKRENVDQLNYSFNNNCNNRNF
;
A
#
# COMPACT_ATOMS: atom_id res chain seq x y z
N MET A 1 -15.58 14.79 7.52
CA MET A 1 -14.58 14.64 6.45
C MET A 1 -13.73 13.46 6.85
N SER A 2 -13.72 12.41 6.05
CA SER A 2 -12.95 11.19 6.28
C SER A 2 -11.47 11.42 5.98
N ASN A 3 -10.59 10.53 6.46
CA ASN A 3 -9.17 10.53 6.09
C ASN A 3 -8.95 10.52 4.58
N LEU A 4 -9.76 9.77 3.83
CA LEU A 4 -9.66 9.73 2.37
C LEU A 4 -9.96 11.10 1.76
N GLU A 5 -11.04 11.76 2.18
CA GLU A 5 -11.38 13.11 1.70
C GLU A 5 -10.31 14.15 2.05
N ILE A 6 -9.67 14.01 3.22
CA ILE A 6 -8.56 14.87 3.65
C ILE A 6 -7.32 14.60 2.78
N ALA A 7 -6.97 13.35 2.55
CA ALA A 7 -5.84 12.97 1.70
C ALA A 7 -6.02 13.47 0.26
N GLU A 8 -7.23 13.33 -0.30
CA GLU A 8 -7.59 13.90 -1.60
C GLU A 8 -7.45 15.42 -1.62
N LEU A 9 -7.94 16.11 -0.58
CA LEU A 9 -7.79 17.56 -0.46
C LEU A 9 -6.31 17.96 -0.45
N LEU A 10 -5.47 17.30 0.33
CA LEU A 10 -4.03 17.58 0.40
C LEU A 10 -3.32 17.30 -0.93
N ARG A 11 -3.69 16.24 -1.65
CA ARG A 11 -3.21 15.98 -3.04
C ARG A 11 -3.61 17.07 -4.00
N ASN A 12 -4.84 17.57 -3.91
CA ASN A 12 -5.29 18.69 -4.73
C ASN A 12 -4.48 19.96 -4.46
N ILE A 13 -4.11 20.21 -3.21
CA ILE A 13 -3.24 21.34 -2.84
C ILE A 13 -1.82 21.15 -3.39
N SER A 14 -1.24 19.95 -3.31
CA SER A 14 0.03 19.61 -3.94
C SER A 14 -0.01 19.89 -5.45
N ALA A 15 -1.07 19.45 -6.13
CA ALA A 15 -1.30 19.69 -7.54
C ALA A 15 -1.37 21.19 -7.88
N CYS A 16 -2.03 22.01 -7.06
CA CYS A 16 -2.06 23.46 -7.24
C CYS A 16 -0.65 24.06 -7.19
N TYR A 17 0.22 23.60 -6.29
CA TYR A 17 1.62 24.06 -6.25
C TYR A 17 2.41 23.63 -7.49
N GLN A 18 2.22 22.40 -7.96
CA GLN A 18 2.82 21.90 -9.21
C GLN A 18 2.34 22.72 -10.43
N LEU A 19 1.09 23.17 -10.45
CA LEU A 19 0.58 24.03 -11.51
C LEU A 19 1.23 25.41 -11.47
N LYS A 20 1.40 25.97 -10.27
CA LYS A 20 1.90 27.33 -10.05
C LYS A 20 3.37 27.47 -10.44
N ASP A 21 4.25 26.68 -9.83
CA ASP A 21 5.68 26.62 -10.14
C ASP A 21 6.34 25.40 -9.44
N PRO A 22 6.59 24.30 -10.17
CA PRO A 22 7.19 23.08 -9.60
C PRO A 22 8.56 23.29 -8.97
N ILE A 23 9.36 24.22 -9.50
CA ILE A 23 10.75 24.42 -9.07
C ILE A 23 10.74 25.26 -7.79
N LYS A 24 9.99 26.36 -7.79
CA LYS A 24 9.88 27.25 -6.63
C LYS A 24 9.20 26.58 -5.43
N TYR A 25 8.18 25.74 -5.68
CA TYR A 25 7.38 25.13 -4.62
C TYR A 25 7.71 23.65 -4.36
N LYS A 26 8.90 23.18 -4.77
CA LYS A 26 9.33 21.77 -4.62
C LYS A 26 9.11 21.23 -3.21
N PHE A 27 9.46 22.00 -2.18
CA PHE A 27 9.32 21.56 -0.78
C PHE A 27 7.88 21.47 -0.33
N GLN A 28 7.02 22.40 -0.75
CA GLN A 28 5.59 22.38 -0.44
C GLN A 28 4.93 21.18 -1.11
N ILE A 29 5.24 20.93 -2.38
CA ILE A 29 4.73 19.76 -3.12
C ILE A 29 5.04 18.48 -2.34
N ILE A 30 6.30 18.27 -1.98
CA ILE A 30 6.74 17.10 -1.20
C ILE A 30 6.02 17.04 0.15
N ALA A 31 5.88 18.17 0.86
CA ALA A 31 5.23 18.20 2.17
C ALA A 31 3.75 17.82 2.09
N TYR A 32 3.00 18.35 1.12
CA TYR A 32 1.59 18.02 0.93
C TYR A 32 1.38 16.59 0.42
N ASP A 33 2.24 16.09 -0.47
CA ASP A 33 2.18 14.69 -0.91
C ASP A 33 2.46 13.71 0.24
N ARG A 34 3.44 14.03 1.09
CA ARG A 34 3.74 13.25 2.31
C ARG A 34 2.59 13.28 3.30
N ALA A 35 2.05 14.47 3.59
CA ALA A 35 0.90 14.63 4.47
C ALA A 35 -0.31 13.84 3.94
N ALA A 36 -0.61 13.92 2.64
CA ALA A 36 -1.70 13.15 2.05
C ALA A 36 -1.51 11.64 2.21
N THR A 37 -0.29 11.15 1.98
CA THR A 37 0.05 9.73 2.12
C THR A 37 -0.08 9.28 3.58
N ALA A 38 0.41 10.09 4.52
CA ALA A 38 0.32 9.80 5.94
C ALA A 38 -1.12 9.76 6.44
N VAL A 39 -1.96 10.70 6.01
CA VAL A 39 -3.38 10.74 6.36
C VAL A 39 -4.12 9.52 5.79
N GLU A 40 -3.85 9.15 4.54
CA GLU A 40 -4.48 7.99 3.90
C GLU A 40 -4.14 6.66 4.60
N HIS A 41 -2.91 6.54 5.12
CA HIS A 41 -2.43 5.34 5.82
C HIS A 41 -2.54 5.45 7.35
N SER A 42 -3.17 6.51 7.87
CA SER A 42 -3.35 6.68 9.30
C SER A 42 -4.28 5.61 9.86
N THR A 43 -3.85 4.93 10.93
CA THR A 43 -4.65 3.94 11.65
C THR A 43 -5.76 4.58 12.50
N SER A 44 -5.68 5.88 12.72
CA SER A 44 -6.67 6.68 13.45
C SER A 44 -7.32 7.71 12.52
N GLU A 45 -8.58 8.04 12.75
CA GLU A 45 -9.22 9.15 12.05
C GLU A 45 -8.51 10.46 12.40
N LEU A 46 -8.14 11.22 11.38
CA LEU A 46 -7.38 12.45 11.54
C LEU A 46 -8.19 13.51 12.29
N LYS A 47 -9.52 13.44 12.18
CA LYS A 47 -10.40 14.28 12.97
C LYS A 47 -10.30 13.98 14.47
N ASP A 48 -10.16 12.71 14.85
CA ASP A 48 -10.00 12.33 16.26
C ASP A 48 -8.65 12.80 16.79
N LEU A 49 -7.58 12.66 15.98
CA LEU A 49 -6.26 13.20 16.30
C LEU A 49 -6.28 14.74 16.43
N TRP A 50 -7.10 15.41 15.62
CA TRP A 50 -7.31 16.86 15.74
C TRP A 50 -8.05 17.23 17.04
N ASP A 51 -9.13 16.53 17.36
CA ASP A 51 -9.93 16.74 18.58
C ASP A 51 -9.07 16.56 19.85
N ASP A 52 -8.13 15.61 19.81
CA ASP A 52 -7.14 15.33 20.86
C ASP A 52 -5.98 16.33 20.91
N GLY A 53 -5.88 17.27 19.97
CA GLY A 53 -4.76 18.21 19.86
C GLY A 53 -3.43 17.55 19.43
N LYS A 54 -3.49 16.39 18.80
CA LYS A 54 -2.35 15.55 18.37
C LYS A 54 -2.13 15.55 16.86
N LEU A 55 -2.63 16.56 16.15
CA LEU A 55 -2.53 16.60 14.70
C LEU A 55 -1.06 16.66 14.22
N ASP A 56 -0.21 17.32 15.01
CA ASP A 56 1.23 17.45 14.76
C ASP A 56 2.01 16.14 15.01
N ASP A 57 1.39 15.14 15.66
CA ASP A 57 2.01 13.83 15.90
C ASP A 57 1.95 12.93 14.65
N VAL A 58 1.14 13.28 13.65
CA VAL A 58 1.02 12.52 12.41
C VAL A 58 2.26 12.75 11.54
N PRO A 59 3.06 11.70 11.24
CA PRO A 59 4.26 11.84 10.44
C PRO A 59 3.98 12.52 9.10
N GLY A 60 4.71 13.60 8.78
CA GLY A 60 4.52 14.34 7.52
C GLY A 60 3.51 15.50 7.60
N ILE A 61 2.76 15.65 8.69
CA ILE A 61 1.97 16.86 8.97
C ILE A 61 2.85 17.82 9.80
N GLY A 62 3.33 18.88 9.15
CA GLY A 62 4.04 19.97 9.83
C GLY A 62 3.10 21.08 10.34
N PRO A 63 3.58 22.01 11.18
CA PRO A 63 2.75 23.03 11.82
C PRO A 63 1.92 23.89 10.86
N SER A 64 2.44 24.16 9.65
CA SER A 64 1.70 24.90 8.63
C SER A 64 0.54 24.11 8.05
N ILE A 65 0.73 22.82 7.78
CA ILE A 65 -0.33 21.93 7.27
C ILE A 65 -1.37 21.71 8.36
N ALA A 66 -0.93 21.51 9.60
CA ALA A 66 -1.81 21.37 10.75
C ALA A 66 -2.67 22.61 10.97
N SER A 67 -2.10 23.81 10.88
CA SER A 67 -2.85 25.07 10.95
C SER A 67 -3.90 25.20 9.85
N HIS A 68 -3.57 24.83 8.60
CA HIS A 68 -4.57 24.84 7.53
C HIS A 68 -5.67 23.80 7.75
N LEU A 69 -5.33 22.59 8.20
CA LEU A 69 -6.32 21.55 8.52
C LEU A 69 -7.20 21.95 9.70
N ASP A 70 -6.66 22.63 10.71
CA ASP A 70 -7.43 23.20 11.83
C ASP A 70 -8.51 24.18 11.33
N GLU A 71 -8.19 25.03 10.35
CA GLU A 71 -9.20 25.88 9.71
C GLU A 71 -10.27 25.05 9.00
N VAL A 72 -9.88 23.98 8.29
CA VAL A 72 -10.85 23.11 7.62
C VAL A 72 -11.77 22.42 8.63
N PHE A 73 -11.24 21.90 9.74
CA PHE A 73 -12.05 21.25 10.76
C PHE A 73 -12.98 22.22 11.51
N LYS A 74 -12.51 23.44 11.84
CA LYS A 74 -13.32 24.44 12.54
C LYS A 74 -14.35 25.14 11.67
N LYS A 75 -13.97 25.51 10.44
CA LYS A 75 -14.76 26.42 9.58
C LYS A 75 -15.33 25.71 8.34
N GLY A 76 -15.01 24.44 8.15
CA GLY A 76 -15.31 23.69 6.93
C GLY A 76 -14.41 24.05 5.73
N LYS A 77 -13.48 24.99 5.90
CA LYS A 77 -12.61 25.48 4.83
C LYS A 77 -11.36 26.19 5.35
N SER A 78 -10.27 26.10 4.60
CA SER A 78 -9.06 26.90 4.82
C SER A 78 -8.97 28.02 3.79
N LYS A 79 -8.61 29.22 4.26
CA LYS A 79 -8.43 30.39 3.37
C LYS A 79 -7.30 30.14 2.37
N HIS A 80 -6.21 29.54 2.84
CA HIS A 80 -5.06 29.21 2.00
C HIS A 80 -5.42 28.21 0.89
N PHE A 81 -6.20 27.19 1.23
CA PHE A 81 -6.66 26.19 0.26
C PHE A 81 -7.59 26.79 -0.79
N GLU A 82 -8.55 27.64 -0.38
CA GLU A 82 -9.44 28.35 -1.30
C GLU A 82 -8.65 29.25 -2.26
N GLU A 83 -7.63 29.95 -1.78
CA GLU A 83 -6.78 30.81 -2.61
C GLU A 83 -5.97 30.03 -3.64
N LEU A 84 -5.45 28.85 -3.29
CA LEU A 84 -4.68 28.01 -4.20
C LEU A 84 -5.55 27.34 -5.27
N MET A 85 -6.76 26.91 -4.91
CA MET A 85 -7.69 26.26 -5.85
C MET A 85 -8.46 27.26 -6.73
N LYS A 86 -8.35 28.56 -6.44
CA LYS A 86 -9.09 29.61 -7.15
C LYS A 86 -8.76 29.62 -8.65
N GLY A 87 -9.81 29.53 -9.47
CA GLY A 87 -9.70 29.56 -10.93
C GLY A 87 -9.42 28.19 -11.56
N ILE A 88 -9.34 27.12 -10.78
CA ILE A 88 -9.16 25.75 -11.28
C ILE A 88 -10.53 25.04 -11.27
N PRO A 89 -10.99 24.47 -12.40
CA PRO A 89 -12.25 23.70 -12.45
C PRO A 89 -12.24 22.52 -11.48
N LYS A 90 -13.37 22.24 -10.82
CA LYS A 90 -13.49 21.11 -9.88
C LYS A 90 -13.31 19.77 -10.58
N GLU A 91 -13.76 19.70 -11.84
CA GLU A 91 -13.61 18.56 -12.73
C GLU A 91 -12.14 18.23 -12.99
N ALA A 92 -11.25 19.22 -12.97
CA ALA A 92 -9.83 19.00 -13.21
C ALA A 92 -9.20 18.13 -12.12
N PHE A 93 -9.58 18.36 -10.86
CA PHE A 93 -9.11 17.56 -9.73
C PHE A 93 -9.62 16.12 -9.80
N LYS A 94 -10.87 15.90 -10.24
CA LYS A 94 -11.39 14.54 -10.46
C LYS A 94 -10.66 13.81 -11.58
N LEU A 95 -10.36 14.48 -12.68
CA LEU A 95 -9.66 13.86 -13.81
C LEU A 95 -8.22 13.44 -13.48
N MET A 96 -7.60 14.07 -12.47
CA MET A 96 -6.26 13.67 -11.98
C MET A 96 -6.21 12.27 -11.35
N GLU A 97 -7.36 11.70 -11.01
CA GLU A 97 -7.44 10.32 -10.50
C GLU A 97 -7.16 9.30 -11.60
N LEU A 98 -7.32 9.67 -12.87
CA LEU A 98 -6.98 8.78 -13.97
C LEU A 98 -5.45 8.62 -14.07
N PRO A 99 -4.97 7.39 -14.32
CA PRO A 99 -3.55 7.12 -14.50
C PRO A 99 -2.91 8.04 -15.53
N LYS A 100 -1.72 8.57 -15.21
CA LYS A 100 -0.92 9.46 -16.06
C LYS A 100 -1.56 10.84 -16.35
N ILE A 101 -2.66 11.21 -15.70
CA ILE A 101 -3.24 12.55 -15.81
C ILE A 101 -2.82 13.43 -14.63
N GLY A 102 -2.04 14.47 -14.91
CA GLY A 102 -1.73 15.54 -13.95
C GLY A 102 -2.63 16.75 -14.14
N ILE A 103 -2.61 17.69 -13.19
CA ILE A 103 -3.49 18.87 -13.19
C ILE A 103 -3.43 19.70 -14.49
N LYS A 104 -2.23 19.85 -15.07
CA LYS A 104 -2.03 20.58 -16.33
C LYS A 104 -2.76 19.89 -17.49
N THR A 105 -2.65 18.57 -17.57
CA THR A 105 -3.32 17.76 -18.60
C THR A 105 -4.83 17.76 -18.38
N ALA A 106 -5.29 17.68 -17.13
CA ALA A 106 -6.70 17.71 -16.78
C ALA A 106 -7.37 19.03 -17.20
N ILE A 107 -6.75 20.18 -16.91
CA ILE A 107 -7.23 21.50 -17.35
C ILE A 107 -7.26 21.56 -18.88
N LYS A 108 -6.18 21.14 -19.55
CA LYS A 108 -6.11 21.10 -21.01
C LYS A 108 -7.25 20.27 -21.62
N PHE A 109 -7.56 19.11 -21.03
CA PHE A 109 -8.69 18.29 -21.50
C PHE A 109 -10.02 19.02 -21.37
N ILE A 110 -10.27 19.71 -20.25
CA ILE A 110 -11.50 20.46 -20.04
C ILE A 110 -11.63 21.61 -21.04
N ASP A 111 -10.53 22.27 -21.37
CA ASP A 111 -10.52 23.38 -22.33
C ASP A 111 -10.67 22.92 -23.78
N GLU A 112 -10.11 21.77 -24.15
CA GLU A 112 -10.05 21.28 -25.54
C GLU A 112 -11.16 20.30 -25.93
N LYS A 113 -11.74 19.55 -24.97
CA LYS A 113 -12.74 18.51 -25.25
C LYS A 113 -14.17 18.99 -25.01
N ASN A 114 -15.10 18.40 -25.76
CA ASN A 114 -16.53 18.66 -25.56
C ASN A 114 -17.04 18.09 -24.22
N LYS A 115 -18.09 18.72 -23.66
CA LYS A 115 -18.70 18.32 -22.38
C LYS A 115 -19.09 16.83 -22.30
N SER A 116 -19.49 16.22 -23.42
CA SER A 116 -19.84 14.79 -23.45
C SER A 116 -18.62 13.91 -23.17
N GLU A 117 -17.48 14.20 -23.80
CA GLU A 117 -16.24 13.43 -23.59
C GLU A 117 -15.70 13.59 -22.18
N ILE A 118 -15.79 14.80 -21.61
CA ILE A 118 -15.42 15.06 -20.22
C ILE A 118 -16.35 14.29 -19.27
N ASN A 119 -17.66 14.28 -19.54
CA ASN A 119 -18.60 13.49 -18.74
C ASN A 119 -18.31 12.00 -18.81
N ASP A 120 -17.90 11.46 -19.97
CA ASP A 120 -17.55 10.05 -20.08
C ASP A 120 -16.24 9.71 -19.36
N LEU A 121 -15.24 10.61 -19.40
CA LEU A 121 -14.03 10.50 -18.57
C LEU A 121 -14.36 10.58 -17.07
N LEU A 122 -15.26 11.47 -16.66
CA LEU A 122 -15.70 11.57 -15.27
C LEU A 122 -16.50 10.33 -14.83
N LYS A 123 -17.29 9.72 -15.72
CA LYS A 123 -17.93 8.42 -15.45
C LYS A 123 -16.89 7.32 -15.30
N MET A 124 -15.83 7.31 -16.11
CA MET A 124 -14.70 6.37 -15.95
C MET A 124 -14.03 6.58 -14.59
N VAL A 125 -13.84 7.82 -14.15
CA VAL A 125 -13.37 8.14 -12.79
C VAL A 125 -14.34 7.61 -11.74
N ASP A 126 -15.66 7.83 -11.89
CA ASP A 126 -16.63 7.34 -10.91
C ASP A 126 -16.73 5.80 -10.89
N ILE A 127 -16.51 5.12 -12.02
CA ILE A 127 -16.37 3.66 -12.11
C ILE A 127 -15.06 3.22 -11.44
N SER A 128 -13.97 3.95 -11.66
CA SER A 128 -12.69 3.74 -10.98
C SER A 128 -12.77 4.00 -9.47
N ARG A 129 -13.56 4.98 -9.01
CA ARG A 129 -13.87 5.23 -7.60
C ARG A 129 -14.74 4.12 -7.01
N LYS A 130 -15.56 3.46 -7.84
CA LYS A 130 -16.28 2.23 -7.48
C LYS A 130 -15.37 1.00 -7.43
N ASN A 131 -14.17 1.03 -8.02
CA ASN A 131 -13.09 0.10 -7.66
C ASN A 131 -12.56 0.51 -6.30
N LYS A 132 -13.29 0.10 -5.25
CA LYS A 132 -12.95 0.33 -3.85
C LYS A 132 -11.53 -0.15 -3.63
N ARG A 133 -10.67 0.71 -3.08
CA ARG A 133 -9.40 0.23 -2.54
C ARG A 133 -9.67 -0.92 -1.57
N HIS A 134 -8.90 -1.98 -1.69
CA HIS A 134 -9.01 -3.19 -0.91
C HIS A 134 -8.02 -3.16 0.25
N LEU A 135 -8.43 -3.66 1.41
CA LEU A 135 -7.49 -3.90 2.50
C LEU A 135 -6.42 -4.90 2.04
N LEU A 136 -5.18 -4.67 2.47
CA LEU A 136 -4.03 -5.50 2.10
C LEU A 136 -4.30 -7.02 2.22
N PRO A 137 -4.88 -7.55 3.31
CA PRO A 137 -5.12 -9.00 3.43
C PRO A 137 -6.08 -9.54 2.37
N TYR A 138 -7.08 -8.75 1.98
CA TYR A 138 -8.06 -9.16 0.98
C TYR A 138 -7.44 -9.15 -0.43
N ALA A 139 -6.68 -8.10 -0.76
CA ALA A 139 -5.92 -8.03 -2.00
C ALA A 139 -4.88 -9.17 -2.10
N GLN A 140 -4.16 -9.45 -1.00
CA GLN A 140 -3.17 -10.53 -0.93
C GLN A 140 -3.82 -11.91 -1.15
N MET A 141 -4.99 -12.17 -0.55
CA MET A 141 -5.72 -13.41 -0.75
C MET A 141 -6.07 -13.62 -2.23
N ILE A 142 -6.62 -12.58 -2.88
CA ILE A 142 -6.99 -12.64 -4.30
C ILE A 142 -5.75 -12.83 -5.18
N ALA A 143 -4.69 -12.06 -4.93
CA ALA A 143 -3.44 -12.20 -5.67
C ALA A 143 -2.85 -13.61 -5.53
N SER A 144 -2.98 -14.23 -4.36
CA SER A 144 -2.53 -15.61 -4.11
C SER A 144 -3.36 -16.61 -4.92
N GLU A 145 -4.69 -16.52 -4.93
CA GLU A 145 -5.54 -17.40 -5.73
C GLU A 145 -5.27 -17.27 -7.24
N VAL A 146 -5.09 -16.04 -7.73
CA VAL A 146 -4.78 -15.78 -9.14
C VAL A 146 -3.39 -16.30 -9.49
N THR A 147 -2.41 -16.11 -8.60
CA THR A 147 -1.04 -16.63 -8.76
C THR A 147 -1.04 -18.15 -8.82
N GLU A 148 -1.73 -18.84 -7.90
CA GLU A 148 -1.90 -20.29 -7.92
C GLU A 148 -2.56 -20.79 -9.20
N TRP A 149 -3.52 -20.02 -9.74
CA TRP A 149 -4.16 -20.34 -11.01
C TRP A 149 -3.21 -20.18 -12.22
N ILE A 150 -2.42 -19.11 -12.26
CA ILE A 150 -1.44 -18.84 -13.30
C ILE A 150 -0.34 -19.92 -13.30
N LEU A 151 0.14 -20.31 -12.11
CA LEU A 151 1.19 -21.32 -11.92
C LEU A 151 0.81 -22.72 -12.46
N LYS A 152 -0.46 -22.97 -12.80
CA LYS A 152 -0.89 -24.18 -13.51
C LYS A 152 -0.47 -24.20 -14.98
N CYS A 153 -0.06 -23.06 -15.55
CA CYS A 153 0.48 -22.99 -16.90
C CYS A 153 1.97 -23.34 -16.89
N SER A 154 2.35 -24.36 -17.66
CA SER A 154 3.73 -24.85 -17.74
C SER A 154 4.75 -23.87 -18.36
N GLU A 155 4.27 -22.78 -18.96
CA GLU A 155 5.12 -21.77 -19.61
C GLU A 155 5.57 -20.67 -18.63
N VAL A 156 5.12 -20.73 -17.38
CA VAL A 156 5.41 -19.74 -16.34
C VAL A 156 6.76 -20.09 -15.71
N GLU A 157 7.74 -19.19 -15.81
CA GLU A 157 9.04 -19.34 -15.15
C GLU A 157 9.04 -18.70 -13.75
N ARG A 158 8.34 -17.57 -13.60
CA ARG A 158 8.23 -16.82 -12.34
C ARG A 158 6.96 -15.96 -12.32
N VAL A 159 6.38 -15.75 -11.14
CA VAL A 159 5.22 -14.88 -10.91
C VAL A 159 5.44 -14.06 -9.65
N ASP A 160 5.16 -12.77 -9.72
CA ASP A 160 5.24 -11.85 -8.59
C ASP A 160 4.08 -10.85 -8.66
N SER A 161 3.49 -10.54 -7.52
CA SER A 161 2.64 -9.35 -7.38
C SER A 161 3.48 -8.08 -7.57
N LEU A 162 2.85 -7.01 -8.03
CA LEU A 162 3.46 -5.71 -8.30
C LEU A 162 2.76 -4.61 -7.49
N GLY A 163 3.06 -3.36 -7.84
CA GLY A 163 2.31 -2.19 -7.39
C GLY A 163 2.32 -2.02 -5.88
N SER A 164 1.23 -1.43 -5.38
CA SER A 164 1.04 -1.17 -3.94
C SER A 164 0.95 -2.45 -3.11
N LEU A 165 0.47 -3.55 -3.68
CA LEU A 165 0.41 -4.85 -3.02
C LEU A 165 1.81 -5.35 -2.67
N ARG A 166 2.75 -5.32 -3.64
CA ARG A 166 4.12 -5.78 -3.39
C ARG A 166 4.87 -4.91 -2.37
N ARG A 167 4.50 -3.63 -2.23
CA ARG A 167 5.07 -2.71 -1.22
C ARG A 167 4.38 -2.81 0.14
N MET A 168 3.44 -3.75 0.33
CA MET A 168 2.67 -3.93 1.55
C MET A 168 1.90 -2.67 1.99
N ALA A 169 1.40 -1.89 1.03
CA ALA A 169 0.56 -0.72 1.34
C ALA A 169 -0.73 -1.17 2.05
N ALA A 170 -1.16 -0.44 3.08
CA ALA A 170 -2.31 -0.82 3.92
C ALA A 170 -3.61 -1.00 3.11
N THR A 171 -3.73 -0.25 2.00
CA THR A 171 -4.79 -0.42 1.02
C THR A 171 -4.20 -0.54 -0.39
N VAL A 172 -4.85 -1.32 -1.24
CA VAL A 172 -4.43 -1.65 -2.61
C VAL A 172 -5.55 -1.25 -3.57
N GLY A 173 -5.22 -0.67 -4.72
CA GLY A 173 -6.19 -0.36 -5.76
C GLY A 173 -6.56 -1.61 -6.57
N ASP A 174 -6.15 -1.60 -7.83
CA ASP A 174 -6.02 -2.78 -8.67
C ASP A 174 -4.95 -3.75 -8.14
N ILE A 175 -5.09 -5.02 -8.51
CA ILE A 175 -4.11 -6.06 -8.20
C ILE A 175 -3.26 -6.29 -9.44
N ASP A 176 -2.03 -5.79 -9.41
CA ASP A 176 -1.05 -5.98 -10.47
C ASP A 176 -0.26 -7.29 -10.25
N ILE A 177 -0.16 -8.12 -11.29
CA ILE A 177 0.62 -9.36 -11.29
C ILE A 177 1.51 -9.37 -12.53
N SER A 178 2.75 -9.84 -12.36
CA SER A 178 3.68 -10.03 -13.47
C SER A 178 4.12 -11.48 -13.59
N VAL A 179 4.38 -11.91 -14.83
CA VAL A 179 4.87 -13.25 -15.14
C VAL A 179 6.10 -13.18 -16.03
N ALA A 180 7.14 -13.90 -15.66
CA ALA A 180 8.26 -14.20 -16.55
C ALA A 180 7.89 -15.41 -17.42
N SER A 181 7.82 -15.22 -18.74
CA SER A 181 7.59 -16.30 -19.69
C SER A 181 8.10 -15.94 -21.08
N LYS A 182 8.52 -16.96 -21.84
CA LYS A 182 8.82 -16.83 -23.27
C LYS A 182 7.58 -16.97 -24.16
N ASN A 183 6.44 -17.38 -23.59
CA ASN A 183 5.20 -17.64 -24.31
C ASN A 183 4.03 -16.90 -23.65
N SER A 184 3.95 -15.59 -23.91
CA SER A 184 2.95 -14.72 -23.30
C SER A 184 1.52 -15.13 -23.64
N SER A 185 1.24 -15.51 -24.89
CA SER A 185 -0.09 -15.91 -25.34
C SER A 185 -0.68 -17.05 -24.50
N LYS A 186 0.09 -18.11 -24.22
CA LYS A 186 -0.38 -19.22 -23.38
C LYS A 186 -0.66 -18.81 -21.94
N VAL A 187 0.16 -17.91 -21.37
CA VAL A 187 -0.03 -17.40 -20.01
C VAL A 187 -1.29 -16.52 -19.93
N ILE A 188 -1.46 -15.60 -20.89
CA ILE A 188 -2.64 -14.74 -21.00
C ILE A 188 -3.91 -15.59 -21.15
N ASP A 189 -3.88 -16.62 -22.01
CA ASP A 189 -5.00 -17.55 -22.20
C ASP A 189 -5.35 -18.34 -20.94
N GLN A 190 -4.35 -18.70 -20.11
CA GLN A 190 -4.60 -19.30 -18.81
C GLN A 190 -5.26 -18.28 -17.88
N PHE A 191 -4.70 -17.08 -17.77
CA PHE A 191 -5.17 -16.03 -16.85
C PHE A 191 -6.63 -15.64 -17.07
N VAL A 192 -7.03 -15.37 -18.31
CA VAL A 192 -8.42 -14.96 -18.61
C VAL A 192 -9.45 -16.08 -18.38
N LYS A 193 -9.00 -17.33 -18.17
CA LYS A 193 -9.84 -18.48 -17.78
C LYS A 193 -9.94 -18.66 -16.27
N PHE A 194 -9.43 -17.72 -15.48
CA PHE A 194 -9.54 -17.78 -14.02
C PHE A 194 -11.01 -17.96 -13.61
N PRO A 195 -11.36 -18.95 -12.75
CA PRO A 195 -12.76 -19.34 -12.52
C PRO A 195 -13.67 -18.22 -12.00
N LYS A 196 -13.11 -17.18 -11.37
CA LYS A 196 -13.87 -16.05 -10.82
C LYS A 196 -13.97 -14.87 -11.79
N VAL A 197 -13.57 -14.98 -13.05
CA VAL A 197 -13.72 -13.88 -14.02
C VAL A 197 -15.20 -13.58 -14.25
N GLN A 198 -15.59 -12.32 -14.06
CA GLN A 198 -16.89 -11.79 -14.45
C GLN A 198 -16.84 -11.12 -15.82
N GLU A 199 -15.76 -10.38 -16.09
CA GLU A 199 -15.54 -9.66 -17.33
C GLU A 199 -14.05 -9.67 -17.70
N ILE A 200 -13.76 -9.79 -18.99
CA ILE A 200 -12.42 -9.55 -19.53
C ILE A 200 -12.42 -8.11 -20.04
N ILE A 201 -11.72 -7.22 -19.33
CA ILE A 201 -11.63 -5.79 -19.66
C ILE A 201 -10.72 -5.60 -20.87
N GLU A 202 -9.56 -6.26 -20.85
CA GLU A 202 -8.56 -6.21 -21.92
C GLU A 202 -7.92 -7.59 -22.10
N LYS A 203 -7.62 -7.94 -23.35
CA LYS A 203 -6.78 -9.09 -23.69
C LYS A 203 -5.86 -8.72 -24.84
N GLY A 204 -4.59 -8.48 -24.55
CA GLY A 204 -3.52 -8.24 -25.51
C GLY A 204 -2.53 -9.41 -25.58
N ASP A 205 -1.44 -9.19 -26.32
CA ASP A 205 -0.39 -10.20 -26.52
C ASP A 205 0.52 -10.39 -25.29
N HIS A 206 0.68 -9.33 -24.49
CA HIS A 206 1.56 -9.28 -23.32
C HIS A 206 0.86 -8.77 -22.06
N THR A 207 -0.35 -8.25 -22.18
CA THR A 207 -1.14 -7.68 -21.09
C THR A 207 -2.56 -8.23 -21.13
N ALA A 208 -3.19 -8.38 -19.97
CA ALA A 208 -4.62 -8.65 -19.87
C ALA A 208 -5.16 -8.12 -18.55
N SER A 209 -6.44 -7.74 -18.56
CA SER A 209 -7.13 -7.20 -17.40
C SER A 209 -8.47 -7.91 -17.25
N ILE A 210 -8.77 -8.38 -16.05
CA ILE A 210 -10.04 -9.04 -15.71
C ILE A 210 -10.72 -8.34 -14.55
N LEU A 211 -12.04 -8.39 -14.53
CA LEU A 211 -12.87 -8.02 -13.39
C LEU A 211 -13.38 -9.29 -12.69
N ILE A 212 -13.23 -9.35 -11.37
CA ILE A 212 -13.74 -10.46 -10.53
C ILE A 212 -14.74 -9.94 -9.48
N PRO A 213 -15.49 -10.82 -8.76
CA PRO A 213 -16.49 -10.42 -7.79
C PRO A 213 -15.98 -9.41 -6.76
N GLY A 214 -16.80 -8.40 -6.51
CA GLY A 214 -16.43 -7.25 -5.66
C GLY A 214 -15.88 -6.06 -6.44
N ASN A 215 -16.01 -6.06 -7.77
CA ASN A 215 -15.46 -5.04 -8.68
C ASN A 215 -13.96 -4.87 -8.51
N ILE A 216 -13.26 -6.00 -8.51
CA ILE A 216 -11.82 -6.04 -8.29
C ILE A 216 -11.16 -6.25 -9.64
N GLN A 217 -10.36 -5.27 -10.04
CA GLN A 217 -9.56 -5.37 -11.24
C GLN A 217 -8.25 -6.09 -10.93
N VAL A 218 -7.95 -7.10 -11.74
CA VAL A 218 -6.66 -7.80 -11.70
C VAL A 218 -6.00 -7.63 -13.05
N ASP A 219 -4.80 -7.07 -13.03
CA ASP A 219 -4.01 -6.77 -14.21
C ASP A 219 -2.81 -7.71 -14.27
N LEU A 220 -2.60 -8.31 -15.45
CA LEU A 220 -1.50 -9.22 -15.72
C LEU A 220 -0.59 -8.65 -16.79
N MET A 221 0.72 -8.71 -16.54
CA MET A 221 1.75 -8.42 -17.53
C MET A 221 2.72 -9.59 -17.69
N VAL A 222 2.96 -10.01 -18.92
CA VAL A 222 3.87 -11.11 -19.26
C VAL A 222 5.06 -10.58 -20.05
N ILE A 223 6.25 -10.76 -19.50
CA ILE A 223 7.51 -10.34 -20.13
C ILE A 223 8.48 -11.51 -20.18
N LYS A 224 9.47 -11.40 -21.08
CA LYS A 224 10.57 -12.35 -21.15
C LYS A 224 11.41 -12.35 -19.86
N PRO A 225 11.98 -13.50 -19.46
CA PRO A 225 12.79 -13.62 -18.24
C PRO A 225 13.98 -12.65 -18.17
N SER A 226 14.61 -12.34 -19.30
CA SER A 226 15.79 -11.46 -19.33
C SER A 226 15.49 -10.00 -18.94
N SER A 227 14.26 -9.54 -19.05
CA SER A 227 13.84 -8.17 -18.68
C SER A 227 13.04 -8.13 -17.36
N TYR A 228 12.83 -9.27 -16.71
CA TYR A 228 11.87 -9.39 -15.61
C TYR A 228 12.21 -8.49 -14.42
N GLY A 229 13.49 -8.38 -14.04
CA GLY A 229 13.95 -7.48 -12.98
C GLY A 229 13.68 -6.01 -13.27
N SER A 230 13.75 -5.58 -14.54
CA SER A 230 13.43 -4.19 -14.92
C SER A 230 11.94 -3.90 -14.79
N LEU A 231 11.10 -4.88 -15.17
CA LEU A 231 9.65 -4.79 -15.02
C LEU A 231 9.26 -4.75 -13.54
N LEU A 232 9.81 -5.64 -12.72
CA LEU A 232 9.58 -5.67 -11.28
C LEU A 232 9.89 -4.31 -10.66
N GLN A 233 11.07 -3.75 -10.91
CA GLN A 233 11.44 -2.42 -10.39
C GLN A 233 10.41 -1.37 -10.82
N HIS A 234 10.13 -1.29 -12.12
CA HIS A 234 9.26 -0.26 -12.68
C HIS A 234 7.83 -0.32 -12.12
N PHE A 235 7.20 -1.50 -12.11
CA PHE A 235 5.79 -1.62 -11.76
C PHE A 235 5.55 -1.87 -10.27
N THR A 236 6.58 -2.21 -9.49
CA THR A 236 6.49 -2.15 -8.03
C THR A 236 6.36 -0.70 -7.56
N GLY A 237 7.06 0.22 -8.22
CA GLY A 237 7.05 1.63 -7.83
C GLY A 237 7.68 1.85 -6.45
N SER A 238 7.22 2.83 -5.66
CA SER A 238 6.09 3.72 -5.95
C SER A 238 6.37 4.70 -7.12
N LYS A 239 5.36 5.46 -7.53
CA LYS A 239 5.55 6.53 -8.54
C LYS A 239 6.68 7.47 -8.14
N PHE A 240 6.77 7.82 -6.86
CA PHE A 240 7.78 8.75 -6.34
C PHE A 240 9.17 8.12 -6.37
N HIS A 241 9.30 6.87 -5.92
CA HIS A 241 10.55 6.12 -6.02
C HIS A 241 11.04 6.03 -7.47
N ASN A 242 10.15 5.71 -8.41
CA ASN A 242 10.49 5.61 -9.83
C ASN A 242 10.97 6.93 -10.43
N ILE A 243 10.36 8.06 -10.07
CA ILE A 243 10.79 9.38 -10.53
C ILE A 243 12.20 9.64 -10.01
N ALA A 244 12.43 9.47 -8.71
CA ALA A 244 13.72 9.72 -8.08
C ALA A 244 14.82 8.80 -8.64
N LEU A 245 14.55 7.50 -8.83
CA LEU A 245 15.50 6.55 -9.41
C LEU A 245 15.84 6.89 -10.87
N ARG A 246 14.86 7.35 -11.66
CA ARG A 246 15.11 7.80 -13.05
C ARG A 246 15.96 9.07 -13.09
N GLU A 247 15.67 10.04 -12.23
CA GLU A 247 16.47 11.26 -12.10
C GLU A 247 17.91 10.91 -11.70
N TYR A 248 18.09 10.04 -10.70
CA TYR A 248 19.39 9.54 -10.28
C TYR A 248 20.14 8.84 -11.43
N ALA A 249 19.49 7.91 -12.13
CA ALA A 249 20.09 7.20 -13.24
C ALA A 249 20.50 8.12 -14.40
N GLN A 250 19.75 9.21 -14.65
CA GLN A 250 20.12 10.20 -15.66
C GLN A 250 21.44 10.90 -15.31
N THR A 251 21.74 11.14 -14.02
CA THR A 251 23.04 11.69 -13.60
C THR A 251 24.21 10.76 -13.94
N LEU A 252 23.95 9.45 -14.01
CA LEU A 252 24.89 8.41 -14.41
C LEU A 252 24.92 8.17 -15.94
N GLY A 253 24.15 8.94 -16.73
CA GLY A 253 24.07 8.79 -18.17
C GLY A 253 23.19 7.63 -18.63
N PHE A 254 22.24 7.19 -17.81
CA PHE A 254 21.30 6.11 -18.09
C PHE A 254 19.85 6.60 -18.20
N SER A 255 19.03 5.86 -18.94
CA SER A 255 17.58 6.05 -19.04
C SER A 255 16.88 4.71 -18.76
N LEU A 256 16.01 4.68 -17.76
CA LEU A 256 15.29 3.49 -17.31
C LEU A 256 13.92 3.39 -17.96
N SER A 257 13.52 2.15 -18.26
CA SER A 257 12.17 1.75 -18.69
C SER A 257 11.83 0.40 -18.09
N GLU A 258 10.57 -0.02 -18.21
CA GLU A 258 10.09 -1.35 -17.83
C GLU A 258 10.81 -2.50 -18.57
N TYR A 259 11.37 -2.22 -19.74
CA TYR A 259 12.08 -3.23 -20.54
C TYR A 259 13.57 -3.35 -20.19
N GLY A 260 14.13 -2.35 -19.51
CA GLY A 260 15.56 -2.26 -19.23
C GLY A 260 16.13 -0.84 -19.27
N VAL A 261 17.45 -0.75 -19.38
CA VAL A 261 18.22 0.50 -19.28
C VAL A 261 18.92 0.82 -20.60
N LYS A 262 18.86 2.09 -21.03
CA LYS A 262 19.61 2.62 -22.18
C LYS A 262 20.73 3.55 -21.71
N LYS A 263 21.85 3.57 -22.43
CA LYS A 263 22.89 4.60 -22.27
C LYS A 263 22.52 5.84 -23.08
N VAL A 264 22.41 7.00 -22.44
CA VAL A 264 21.98 8.26 -23.07
C VAL A 264 22.95 8.71 -24.17
N SER A 265 24.25 8.43 -24.00
CA SER A 265 25.29 8.80 -24.97
C SER A 265 25.42 7.85 -26.17
N SER A 266 24.74 6.69 -26.15
CA SER A 266 24.87 5.69 -27.21
C SER A 266 23.95 6.02 -28.39
N LYS A 267 24.52 6.02 -29.60
CA LYS A 267 23.72 6.14 -30.85
C LYS A 267 22.96 4.85 -31.17
N ASP A 268 23.47 3.72 -30.68
CA ASP A 268 22.80 2.43 -30.79
C ASP A 268 21.76 2.36 -29.67
N ASN A 269 20.47 2.35 -30.03
CA ASN A 269 19.33 2.26 -29.11
C ASN A 269 19.24 0.93 -28.33
N LYS A 270 20.39 0.28 -28.06
CA LYS A 270 20.50 -1.00 -27.39
C LYS A 270 20.02 -0.89 -25.93
N ILE A 271 19.05 -1.73 -25.59
CA ILE A 271 18.52 -1.86 -24.23
C ILE A 271 19.35 -2.92 -23.50
N LEU A 272 19.83 -2.56 -22.32
CA LEU A 272 20.42 -3.49 -21.35
C LEU A 272 19.27 -4.08 -20.54
N GLU A 273 19.14 -5.40 -20.58
CA GLU A 273 18.07 -6.13 -19.91
C GLU A 273 18.58 -6.71 -18.59
N PHE A 274 17.71 -6.77 -17.60
CA PHE A 274 18.03 -7.25 -16.26
C PHE A 274 17.03 -8.31 -15.82
N GLU A 275 17.53 -9.53 -15.59
CA GLU A 275 16.72 -10.66 -15.11
C GLU A 275 16.26 -10.48 -13.66
N THR A 276 17.02 -9.75 -12.85
CA THR A 276 16.68 -9.45 -11.46
C THR A 276 16.85 -7.97 -11.15
N GLU A 277 16.12 -7.50 -10.14
CA GLU A 277 16.16 -6.10 -9.70
C GLU A 277 17.54 -5.74 -9.14
N GLU A 278 18.18 -6.65 -8.40
CA GLU A 278 19.52 -6.48 -7.83
C GLU A 278 20.53 -6.16 -8.92
N LYS A 279 20.47 -6.81 -10.09
CA LYS A 279 21.36 -6.50 -11.20
C LYS A 279 21.12 -5.09 -11.76
N LEU A 280 19.88 -4.62 -11.76
CA LEU A 280 19.54 -3.25 -12.18
C LEU A 280 20.05 -2.23 -11.16
N TYR A 281 19.80 -2.43 -9.87
CA TYR A 281 20.31 -1.54 -8.81
C TYR A 281 21.85 -1.52 -8.80
N ASN A 282 22.51 -2.67 -8.97
CA ASN A 282 23.96 -2.77 -9.09
C ASN A 282 24.54 -1.98 -10.28
N LEU A 283 23.84 -1.92 -11.43
CA LEU A 283 24.26 -1.06 -12.55
C LEU A 283 24.34 0.42 -12.12
N LEU A 284 23.39 0.84 -11.30
CA LEU A 284 23.28 2.19 -10.76
C LEU A 284 24.16 2.41 -9.53
N LYS A 285 24.95 1.42 -9.11
CA LYS A 285 25.77 1.45 -7.88
C LYS A 285 24.95 1.66 -6.61
N LEU A 286 23.74 1.11 -6.62
CA LEU A 286 22.82 1.13 -5.48
C LEU A 286 22.70 -0.29 -4.92
N ASP A 287 22.61 -0.40 -3.60
CA ASP A 287 22.16 -1.62 -2.95
C ASP A 287 20.71 -1.93 -3.35
N TYR A 288 20.32 -3.20 -3.31
CA TYR A 288 18.94 -3.61 -3.54
C TYR A 288 18.03 -2.99 -2.47
N ILE A 289 16.97 -2.31 -2.94
CA ILE A 289 15.98 -1.66 -2.07
C ILE A 289 14.74 -2.54 -2.04
N GLU A 290 14.42 -3.06 -0.86
CA GLU A 290 13.21 -3.86 -0.64
C GLU A 290 11.93 -3.09 -1.03
N PRO A 291 10.94 -3.74 -1.65
CA PRO A 291 9.70 -3.10 -2.12
C PRO A 291 9.02 -2.17 -1.10
N GLU A 292 8.97 -2.57 0.17
CA GLU A 292 8.32 -1.86 1.28
C GLU A 292 8.96 -0.49 1.56
N LEU A 293 10.23 -0.29 1.19
CA LEU A 293 10.95 0.97 1.39
C LEU A 293 10.76 1.97 0.25
N ARG A 294 10.18 1.56 -0.89
CA ARG A 294 10.18 2.33 -2.14
C ARG A 294 9.10 3.41 -2.17
N GLU A 295 9.22 4.37 -1.24
CA GLU A 295 8.27 5.48 -1.08
C GLU A 295 8.93 6.87 -1.16
N ASN A 296 10.19 6.96 -1.60
CA ASN A 296 10.94 8.21 -1.71
C ASN A 296 11.04 8.98 -0.38
N MET A 297 11.41 8.24 0.67
CA MET A 297 11.53 8.71 2.05
C MET A 297 12.97 8.67 2.57
N GLY A 298 13.96 8.47 1.70
CA GLY A 298 15.38 8.43 2.02
C GLY A 298 16.07 7.12 1.65
N GLU A 299 15.34 6.18 1.04
CA GLU A 299 15.81 4.84 0.71
C GLU A 299 16.89 4.85 -0.38
N LEU A 300 16.87 5.81 -1.30
CA LEU A 300 17.88 5.92 -2.37
C LEU A 300 19.21 6.42 -1.80
N GLU A 301 19.17 7.44 -0.94
CA GLU A 301 20.35 7.97 -0.25
C GLU A 301 20.96 6.92 0.69
N ALA A 302 20.11 6.17 1.41
CA ALA A 302 20.55 5.07 2.26
C ALA A 302 21.17 3.94 1.42
N SER A 303 20.60 3.61 0.27
CA SER A 303 21.15 2.61 -0.66
C SER A 303 22.50 3.03 -1.26
N GLU A 304 22.63 4.28 -1.70
CA GLU A 304 23.91 4.81 -2.25
C GLU A 304 25.03 4.84 -1.19
N SER A 305 24.67 5.08 0.07
CA SER A 305 25.62 5.11 1.19
C SER A 305 25.81 3.77 1.90
N HIS A 306 25.24 2.68 1.37
CA HIS A 306 25.27 1.34 1.98
C HIS A 306 24.78 1.29 3.43
N SER A 307 23.73 2.08 3.73
CA SER A 307 23.17 2.28 5.06
C SER A 307 21.67 1.97 5.14
N LEU A 308 21.14 1.18 4.20
CA LEU A 308 19.77 0.69 4.25
C LEU A 308 19.47 0.01 5.60
N PRO A 309 18.28 0.23 6.18
CA PRO A 309 17.91 -0.38 7.43
C PRO A 309 17.76 -1.90 7.25
N LYS A 310 18.14 -2.66 8.28
CA LYS A 310 17.78 -4.07 8.35
C LYS A 310 16.29 -4.18 8.67
N LEU A 311 15.52 -4.77 7.75
CA LEU A 311 14.09 -5.00 7.95
C LEU A 311 13.82 -6.19 8.86
N MET A 312 12.66 -6.14 9.52
CA MET A 312 12.12 -7.24 10.29
C MET A 312 11.50 -8.27 9.34
N GLU A 313 11.79 -9.54 9.55
CA GLU A 313 11.19 -10.65 8.81
C GLU A 313 10.18 -11.42 9.69
N LEU A 314 9.29 -12.21 9.08
CA LEU A 314 8.34 -13.04 9.83
C LEU A 314 9.02 -13.99 10.82
N LYS A 315 10.25 -14.46 10.53
CA LYS A 315 11.03 -15.31 11.43
C LYS A 315 11.54 -14.59 12.68
N ASP A 316 11.57 -13.25 12.65
CA ASP A 316 11.97 -12.42 13.80
C ASP A 316 10.78 -12.20 14.76
N ILE A 317 9.55 -12.52 14.34
CA ILE A 317 8.34 -12.38 15.15
C ILE A 317 8.25 -13.55 16.12
N LYS A 318 8.53 -13.26 17.40
CA LYS A 318 8.49 -14.23 18.49
C LYS A 318 7.09 -14.42 19.10
N GLY A 319 6.13 -13.54 18.80
CA GLY A 319 4.83 -13.60 19.43
C GLY A 319 3.89 -12.51 18.99
N ASP A 320 2.62 -12.72 19.29
CA ASP A 320 1.55 -11.74 19.09
C ASP A 320 1.12 -11.17 20.45
N LEU A 321 1.12 -9.84 20.54
CA LEU A 321 0.98 -9.09 21.78
C LEU A 321 -0.42 -8.50 21.97
N GLN A 322 -1.36 -8.78 21.06
CA GLN A 322 -2.74 -8.32 21.20
C GLN A 322 -3.74 -9.36 20.71
N ILE A 323 -4.10 -10.30 21.60
CA ILE A 323 -5.02 -11.39 21.27
C ILE A 323 -6.17 -11.44 22.28
N HIS A 324 -7.40 -11.60 21.79
CA HIS A 324 -8.58 -11.76 22.63
C HIS A 324 -9.03 -13.22 22.57
N SER A 325 -9.21 -13.84 23.73
CA SER A 325 -9.85 -15.16 23.86
C SER A 325 -11.35 -15.03 24.15
N ASN A 326 -12.04 -16.16 24.21
CA ASN A 326 -13.43 -16.27 24.67
C ASN A 326 -13.56 -16.29 26.20
N PHE A 327 -12.49 -15.99 26.95
CA PHE A 327 -12.54 -15.93 28.40
C PHE A 327 -13.55 -14.87 28.84
N ASP A 328 -14.45 -15.26 29.74
CA ASP A 328 -15.46 -14.36 30.27
C ASP A 328 -14.83 -13.35 31.23
N ILE A 329 -14.46 -12.20 30.67
CA ILE A 329 -13.89 -11.05 31.37
C ILE A 329 -14.99 -10.05 31.79
N GLU A 330 -16.27 -10.38 31.56
CA GLU A 330 -17.43 -9.56 31.96
C GLU A 330 -17.33 -8.11 31.42
N THR A 331 -16.88 -7.99 30.16
CA THR A 331 -16.74 -6.71 29.44
C THR A 331 -18.02 -6.32 28.71
N SER A 332 -18.16 -5.04 28.39
CA SER A 332 -19.25 -4.50 27.56
C SER A 332 -18.96 -4.58 26.06
N HIS A 333 -17.82 -5.15 25.66
CA HIS A 333 -17.37 -5.31 24.29
C HIS A 333 -17.46 -6.76 23.84
N ASP A 334 -17.20 -7.01 22.57
CA ASP A 334 -17.17 -8.36 22.04
C ASP A 334 -15.97 -9.15 22.62
N LEU A 335 -16.20 -10.43 22.91
CA LEU A 335 -15.16 -11.37 23.28
C LEU A 335 -14.47 -11.94 22.03
N GLY A 336 -13.26 -12.47 22.22
CA GLY A 336 -12.68 -13.35 21.22
C GLY A 336 -13.52 -14.61 21.04
N LEU A 337 -13.39 -15.26 19.88
CA LEU A 337 -14.17 -16.47 19.57
C LEU A 337 -13.53 -17.76 20.09
N SER A 338 -12.20 -17.80 20.12
CA SER A 338 -11.41 -19.02 20.42
C SER A 338 -11.04 -19.10 21.89
N SER A 339 -10.90 -20.33 22.40
CA SER A 339 -10.39 -20.56 23.75
C SER A 339 -8.92 -20.15 23.87
N MET A 340 -8.46 -19.84 25.09
CA MET A 340 -7.04 -19.58 25.34
C MET A 340 -6.16 -20.78 24.94
N GLU A 341 -6.65 -22.00 25.13
CA GLU A 341 -5.95 -23.23 24.73
C GLU A 341 -5.81 -23.35 23.21
N ASP A 342 -6.88 -23.13 22.44
CA ASP A 342 -6.84 -23.17 20.98
C ASP A 342 -5.87 -22.13 20.41
N ILE A 343 -5.88 -20.93 21.00
CA ILE A 343 -4.98 -19.83 20.62
C ILE A 343 -3.52 -20.23 20.91
N ALA A 344 -3.22 -20.77 22.10
CA ALA A 344 -1.89 -21.24 22.45
C ALA A 344 -1.40 -22.36 21.50
N ILE A 345 -2.27 -23.34 21.18
CA ILE A 345 -1.95 -24.39 20.21
C ILE A 345 -1.64 -23.80 18.83
N LYS A 346 -2.39 -22.79 18.38
CA LYS A 346 -2.14 -22.12 17.11
C LYS A 346 -0.81 -21.35 17.14
N ALA A 347 -0.51 -20.65 18.24
CA ALA A 347 0.75 -19.95 18.44
C ALA A 347 1.95 -20.90 18.35
N ILE A 348 1.87 -22.08 18.97
CA ILE A 348 2.90 -23.14 18.86
C ILE A 348 3.08 -23.57 17.40
N LYS A 349 1.99 -23.76 16.64
CA LYS A 349 2.06 -24.12 15.21
C LYS A 349 2.69 -23.02 14.35
N LEU A 350 2.61 -21.76 14.79
CA LEU A 350 3.26 -20.62 14.16
C LEU A 350 4.71 -20.41 14.65
N ASN A 351 5.21 -21.28 15.54
CA ASN A 351 6.53 -21.17 16.20
C ASN A 351 6.74 -19.88 16.99
N TYR A 352 5.68 -19.32 17.58
CA TYR A 352 5.83 -18.24 18.55
C TYR A 352 6.43 -18.76 19.87
N GLU A 353 7.27 -17.95 20.49
CA GLU A 353 7.82 -18.12 21.84
C GLU A 353 6.83 -17.65 22.91
N TYR A 354 5.94 -16.70 22.60
CA TYR A 354 4.96 -16.19 23.55
C TYR A 354 3.74 -15.58 22.85
N ILE A 355 2.65 -15.42 23.60
CA ILE A 355 1.48 -14.65 23.21
C ILE A 355 0.96 -13.83 24.39
N ALA A 356 0.27 -12.73 24.13
CA ALA A 356 -0.39 -11.95 25.16
C ALA A 356 -1.91 -12.00 25.01
N PHE A 357 -2.59 -12.50 26.05
CA PHE A 357 -4.05 -12.36 26.18
C PHE A 357 -4.39 -10.97 26.72
N THR A 358 -4.94 -10.12 25.86
CA THR A 358 -5.23 -8.71 26.12
C THR A 358 -6.72 -8.41 25.96
N GLU A 359 -7.58 -9.25 26.53
CA GLU A 359 -9.02 -9.00 26.58
C GLU A 359 -9.33 -7.58 27.06
N HIS A 360 -10.46 -7.05 26.59
CA HIS A 360 -10.99 -5.78 27.07
C HIS A 360 -11.15 -5.78 28.60
N SER A 361 -11.10 -4.58 29.19
CA SER A 361 -11.33 -4.45 30.63
C SER A 361 -12.76 -4.86 31.02
N PRO A 362 -12.96 -5.41 32.23
CA PRO A 362 -14.29 -5.62 32.79
C PRO A 362 -15.11 -4.33 32.80
N SER A 363 -16.42 -4.45 32.69
CA SER A 363 -17.32 -3.29 32.67
C SER A 363 -17.25 -2.51 33.99
N LYS A 364 -16.87 -1.23 33.94
CA LYS A 364 -16.81 -0.35 35.13
C LYS A 364 -18.18 0.06 35.65
N SER A 365 -19.23 0.00 34.84
CA SER A 365 -20.59 0.39 35.26
C SER A 365 -21.30 -0.71 36.04
N ASN A 366 -20.90 -1.97 35.83
CA ASN A 366 -21.58 -3.14 36.38
C ASN A 366 -20.80 -3.78 37.55
N HIS A 367 -19.58 -3.32 37.81
CA HIS A 367 -18.69 -3.89 38.81
C HIS A 367 -18.09 -2.80 39.70
N THR A 368 -17.96 -3.13 40.98
CA THR A 368 -17.09 -2.43 41.92
C THR A 368 -15.62 -2.71 41.61
N GLU A 369 -14.71 -1.86 42.12
CA GLU A 369 -13.27 -2.08 41.95
C GLU A 369 -12.80 -3.46 42.46
N LYS A 370 -13.43 -3.97 43.52
CA LYS A 370 -13.10 -5.29 44.09
C LYS A 370 -13.45 -6.42 43.13
N GLU A 371 -14.64 -6.36 42.53
CA GLU A 371 -15.10 -7.36 41.55
C GLU A 371 -14.23 -7.34 40.29
N VAL A 372 -13.86 -6.14 39.80
CA VAL A 372 -12.91 -6.01 38.68
C VAL A 372 -11.58 -6.69 38.99
N VAL A 373 -11.03 -6.48 40.19
CA VAL A 373 -9.78 -7.14 40.62
C VAL A 373 -9.93 -8.66 40.70
N GLU A 374 -11.07 -9.16 41.16
CA GLU A 374 -11.35 -10.60 41.24
C GLU A 374 -11.44 -11.25 39.86
N ILE A 375 -12.12 -10.61 38.91
CA ILE A 375 -12.20 -11.06 37.50
C ILE A 375 -10.81 -11.12 36.87
N LEU A 376 -9.98 -10.09 37.07
CA LEU A 376 -8.60 -10.07 36.56
C LEU A 376 -7.71 -11.14 37.20
N LYS A 377 -7.91 -11.45 38.49
CA LYS A 377 -7.22 -12.57 39.15
C LYS A 377 -7.64 -13.91 38.55
N ARG A 378 -8.94 -14.13 38.32
CA ARG A 378 -9.46 -15.34 37.66
C ARG A 378 -8.84 -15.53 36.28
N LYS A 379 -8.73 -14.47 35.49
CA LYS A 379 -8.06 -14.50 34.17
C LYS A 379 -6.61 -14.93 34.32
N ARG A 380 -5.87 -14.31 35.25
CA ARG A 380 -4.46 -14.65 35.48
C ARG A 380 -4.29 -16.10 35.91
N GLU A 381 -5.10 -16.59 36.83
CA GLU A 381 -5.06 -17.98 37.28
C GLU A 381 -5.30 -18.97 36.14
N ASN A 382 -6.21 -18.65 35.21
CA ASN A 382 -6.45 -19.47 34.02
C ASN A 382 -5.23 -19.53 33.09
N VAL A 383 -4.57 -18.39 32.85
CA VAL A 383 -3.32 -18.32 32.08
C VAL A 383 -2.20 -19.10 32.79
N ASP A 384 -2.08 -18.99 34.11
CA ASP A 384 -1.07 -19.71 34.90
C ASP A 384 -1.29 -21.24 34.83
N GLN A 385 -2.54 -21.70 34.89
CA GLN A 385 -2.90 -23.11 34.69
C GLN A 385 -2.56 -23.60 33.28
N LEU A 386 -2.80 -22.76 32.27
CA LEU A 386 -2.48 -23.06 30.88
C LEU A 386 -0.97 -23.23 30.71
N ASN A 387 -0.19 -22.26 31.17
CA ASN A 387 1.28 -22.30 31.15
C ASN A 387 1.82 -23.55 31.85
N TYR A 388 1.27 -23.91 33.03
CA TYR A 388 1.66 -25.13 33.74
C TYR A 388 1.36 -26.39 32.93
N SER A 389 0.20 -26.45 32.26
CA SER A 389 -0.22 -27.61 31.47
C SER A 389 0.67 -27.81 30.24
N PHE A 390 0.99 -26.73 29.52
CA PHE A 390 1.90 -26.80 28.38
C PHE A 390 3.33 -27.15 28.78
N ASN A 391 3.84 -26.61 29.88
CA ASN A 391 5.18 -26.94 30.36
C ASN A 391 5.34 -28.42 30.78
N ASN A 392 4.31 -29.01 31.38
CA ASN A 392 4.38 -30.42 31.81
C ASN A 392 4.10 -31.42 30.69
N ASN A 393 3.26 -31.06 29.71
CA ASN A 393 2.95 -31.93 28.58
C ASN A 393 4.00 -31.82 27.45
N CYS A 394 4.67 -30.67 27.31
CA CYS A 394 5.71 -30.43 26.30
C CYS A 394 7.12 -30.60 26.88
N ASN A 395 7.47 -31.82 27.33
CA ASN A 395 8.82 -32.17 27.81
C ASN A 395 9.94 -32.11 26.73
N ASN A 396 9.79 -31.33 25.65
CA ASN A 396 10.85 -31.19 24.62
C ASN A 396 10.83 -29.91 23.77
N ARG A 397 10.03 -28.88 24.09
CA ARG A 397 10.19 -27.53 23.51
C ARG A 397 9.79 -26.52 24.57
N ASN A 398 10.74 -25.70 25.02
CA ASN A 398 10.48 -24.58 25.92
C ASN A 398 9.39 -23.70 25.28
N PHE A 399 8.26 -23.54 25.98
CA PHE A 399 7.19 -22.60 25.68
C PHE A 399 7.05 -21.65 26.86
#